data_AF-R9L9I7-F1
#
_entry.id   AF-R9L9I7-F1
#
_cell.length_a   1.000
_cell.length_b   1.000
_cell.length_c   1.000
_cell.angle_alpha   90.00
_cell.angle_beta   90.00
_cell.angle_gamma   90.00
#
_symmetry.space_group_name_H-M   'P 1'
#
loop_
_entity.id
_entity.type
_entity.pdbx_description
1 polymer ?
#
loop_
_entity_poly.entity_id
_entity_poly.type
_entity_poly.pdbx_seq_one_letter_code
_entity_poly.pdbx_strand_id
1 'polypeptide(L)'
;MHQYAAGRSDALDDARIAELIGAVRSALDEGCAAEAPSVPGKRPYVKEGAVPLAPKYAESCRRCGRCVEACPVEAVDATTLKTDKGTCIACMGCVAVCPDRARTVNGLQGGGAGHQEAGRGPQGGRAVLGCVSLAPCTPVMQ
;
A
#
# COMPACT_ATOMS: atom_id res chain seq x y z
N MET A 1 13.23 8.21 -7.05
CA MET A 1 12.91 7.11 -6.12
C MET A 1 11.76 7.61 -5.25
N HIS A 2 10.61 6.94 -5.27
CA HIS A 2 9.44 7.41 -4.54
C HIS A 2 9.66 7.18 -3.04
N GLN A 3 9.74 8.27 -2.28
CA GLN A 3 9.85 8.24 -0.82
C GLN A 3 8.44 8.15 -0.21
N TYR A 4 7.71 7.07 -0.50
CA TYR A 4 6.44 6.81 0.18
C TYR A 4 6.75 6.29 1.58
N ALA A 5 6.10 6.88 2.58
CA ALA A 5 6.26 6.52 4.01
C ALA A 5 7.72 6.57 4.51
N ALA A 6 8.59 7.38 3.91
CA ALA A 6 9.95 7.56 4.40
C ALA A 6 9.95 8.07 5.85
N GLY A 7 10.74 7.43 6.71
CA GLY A 7 10.81 7.76 8.14
C GLY A 7 9.70 7.12 8.99
N ARG A 8 8.80 6.31 8.42
CA ARG A 8 7.80 5.52 9.15
C ARG A 8 8.26 4.06 9.30
N SER A 9 7.95 3.36 10.38
CA SER A 9 7.41 3.86 11.65
C SER A 9 8.44 4.70 12.39
N ASP A 10 8.04 5.86 12.89
CA ASP A 10 8.85 6.71 13.75
C ASP A 10 8.54 6.47 15.25
N ALA A 11 9.29 7.12 16.13
CA ALA A 11 9.10 6.99 17.58
C ALA A 11 7.69 7.41 18.05
N LEU A 12 6.98 8.27 17.29
CA LEU A 12 5.60 8.65 17.63
C LEU A 12 4.64 7.53 17.24
N ASP A 13 4.85 6.89 16.09
CA ASP A 13 4.07 5.72 15.69
C ASP A 13 4.26 4.57 16.70
N ASP A 14 5.49 4.32 17.13
CA ASP A 14 5.80 3.30 18.13
C ASP A 14 5.10 3.57 19.46
N ALA A 15 5.16 4.81 19.95
CA ALA A 15 4.47 5.21 21.17
C ALA A 15 2.95 5.05 21.04
N ARG A 16 2.37 5.44 19.89
CA ARG A 16 0.92 5.34 19.65
C ARG A 16 0.45 3.89 19.53
N ILE A 17 1.25 3.02 18.91
CA ILE A 17 0.99 1.59 18.82
C ILE A 17 1.02 0.96 20.21
N ALA A 18 2.03 1.29 21.02
CA ALA A 18 2.14 0.77 22.39
C ALA A 18 0.95 1.18 23.27
N GLU A 19 0.55 2.45 23.22
CA GLU A 19 -0.63 2.98 23.93
C GLU A 19 -1.91 2.24 23.52
N LEU A 20 -2.14 2.07 22.22
CA LEU A 20 -3.32 1.39 21.70
C LEU A 20 -3.35 -0.09 22.11
N ILE A 21 -2.22 -0.80 22.00
CA ILE A 21 -2.12 -2.20 22.41
C ILE A 21 -2.40 -2.34 23.90
N GLY A 22 -1.88 -1.44 24.73
CA GLY A 22 -2.16 -1.41 26.16
C GLY A 22 -3.65 -1.29 26.43
N ALA A 23 -4.32 -0.31 25.82
CA ALA A 23 -5.75 -0.09 25.98
C ALA A 23 -6.59 -1.30 25.53
N VAL A 24 -6.24 -1.93 24.41
CA VAL A 24 -6.93 -3.13 23.92
C VAL A 24 -6.73 -4.32 24.85
N ARG A 25 -5.51 -4.54 25.35
CA ARG A 25 -5.22 -5.64 26.29
C ARG A 25 -6.03 -5.50 27.57
N SER A 26 -6.02 -4.32 28.19
CA SER A 26 -6.82 -4.06 29.40
C SER A 26 -8.30 -4.32 29.18
N ALA A 27 -8.86 -3.85 28.06
CA ALA A 27 -10.27 -4.08 27.73
C ALA A 27 -10.61 -5.59 27.55
N LEU A 28 -9.69 -6.37 26.97
CA LEU A 28 -9.86 -7.81 26.81
C LEU A 28 -9.76 -8.56 28.14
N ASP A 29 -8.79 -8.21 28.99
CA ASP A 29 -8.58 -8.83 30.30
C ASP A 29 -9.76 -8.55 31.25
N GLU A 30 -10.37 -7.36 31.15
CA GLU A 30 -11.56 -6.97 31.91
C GLU A 30 -12.87 -7.60 31.36
N GLY A 31 -12.78 -8.40 30.30
CA GLY A 31 -13.94 -9.06 29.71
C GLY A 31 -14.89 -8.10 28.99
N CYS A 32 -14.41 -6.91 28.61
CA CYS A 32 -15.21 -5.99 27.80
C CYS A 32 -15.34 -6.57 26.39
N ALA A 33 -16.54 -7.07 26.05
CA ALA A 33 -16.89 -7.34 24.67
C ALA A 33 -17.03 -6.01 23.93
N ALA A 34 -15.94 -5.54 23.34
CA ALA A 34 -16.02 -4.43 22.41
C ALA A 34 -16.88 -4.88 21.22
N GLU A 35 -18.08 -4.34 21.10
CA GLU A 35 -18.87 -4.45 19.88
C GLU A 35 -18.00 -3.96 18.72
N ALA A 36 -18.04 -4.67 17.59
CA ALA A 36 -17.15 -4.38 16.47
C ALA A 36 -17.25 -2.88 16.10
N PRO A 37 -16.14 -2.12 16.11
CA PRO A 37 -16.22 -0.69 15.87
C PRO A 37 -16.79 -0.45 14.47
N SER A 38 -17.69 0.53 14.36
CA SER A 38 -18.18 0.98 13.05
C SER A 38 -17.05 1.70 12.32
N VAL A 39 -16.34 0.99 11.45
CA VAL A 39 -15.25 1.54 10.64
C VAL A 39 -15.85 2.22 9.41
N PRO A 40 -15.69 3.56 9.25
CA PRO A 40 -16.18 4.26 8.06
C PRO A 40 -15.58 3.68 6.78
N GLY A 41 -16.41 3.42 5.78
CA GLY A 41 -15.95 2.94 4.48
C GLY A 41 -17.09 2.48 3.57
N LYS A 42 -16.90 2.59 2.26
CA LYS A 42 -17.83 2.02 1.28
C LYS A 42 -17.57 0.51 1.17
N ARG A 43 -18.28 -0.26 2.00
CA ARG A 43 -18.32 -1.72 1.91
C ARG A 43 -19.63 -2.16 1.23
N PRO A 44 -19.62 -3.16 0.35
CA PRO A 44 -18.44 -3.86 -0.18
C PRO A 44 -17.57 -2.94 -1.04
N TYR A 45 -16.26 -3.22 -1.05
CA TYR A 45 -15.28 -2.46 -1.84
C TYR A 45 -15.73 -2.39 -3.31
N VAL A 46 -15.44 -1.27 -3.98
CA VAL A 46 -15.90 -1.02 -5.35
C VAL A 46 -15.51 -2.21 -6.24
N LYS A 47 -16.50 -2.79 -6.94
CA LYS A 47 -16.25 -3.90 -7.88
C LYS A 47 -15.20 -3.46 -8.89
N GLU A 48 -14.22 -4.33 -9.08
CA GLU A 48 -12.99 -4.05 -9.81
C GLU A 48 -13.28 -3.58 -11.24
N GLY A 49 -13.12 -2.28 -11.48
CA GLY A 49 -12.67 -1.84 -12.79
C GLY A 49 -11.21 -2.23 -12.89
N ALA A 50 -10.91 -3.42 -13.42
CA ALA A 50 -9.55 -3.87 -13.61
C ALA A 50 -8.83 -2.86 -14.54
N VAL A 51 -8.12 -1.91 -13.96
CA VAL A 51 -7.18 -1.08 -14.73
C VAL A 51 -6.09 -2.06 -15.16
N PRO A 52 -5.94 -2.36 -16.46
CA PRO A 52 -5.05 -3.43 -16.90
C PRO A 52 -3.60 -2.93 -16.86
N LEU A 53 -3.02 -2.87 -15.66
CA LEU A 53 -1.66 -2.43 -15.37
C LEU A 53 -0.61 -3.52 -15.69
N ALA A 54 -0.85 -4.34 -16.71
CA ALA A 54 0.09 -5.38 -17.10
C ALA A 54 1.28 -4.76 -17.88
N PRO A 55 2.53 -4.90 -17.39
CA PRO A 55 3.70 -4.32 -18.06
C PRO A 55 3.95 -4.96 -19.43
N LYS A 56 4.36 -4.14 -20.40
CA LYS A 56 4.79 -4.55 -21.74
C LYS A 56 6.30 -4.32 -21.89
N TYR A 57 6.93 -5.05 -22.80
CA TYR A 57 8.32 -4.78 -23.17
C TYR A 57 8.38 -3.88 -24.42
N ALA A 58 9.43 -3.08 -24.54
CA ALA A 58 9.76 -2.25 -25.68
C ALA A 58 10.80 -2.93 -26.58
N GLU A 59 11.02 -2.36 -27.78
CA GLU A 59 12.01 -2.83 -28.75
C GLU A 59 13.45 -2.88 -28.20
N SER A 60 13.76 -2.10 -27.16
CA SER A 60 15.06 -2.13 -26.48
C SER A 60 15.31 -3.40 -25.64
N CYS A 61 14.34 -4.32 -25.57
CA CYS A 61 14.48 -5.54 -24.79
C CYS A 61 15.47 -6.52 -25.45
N ARG A 62 16.60 -6.78 -24.78
CA ARG A 62 17.58 -7.80 -25.20
C ARG A 62 17.20 -9.25 -24.89
N ARG A 63 15.97 -9.48 -24.41
CA ARG A 63 15.41 -10.80 -24.07
C ARG A 63 16.24 -11.58 -23.02
N CYS A 64 16.69 -10.89 -21.97
CA CYS A 64 17.54 -11.48 -20.92
C CYS A 64 16.84 -12.45 -19.95
N GLY A 65 15.52 -12.65 -20.04
CA GLY A 65 14.79 -13.63 -19.22
C GLY A 65 14.50 -13.24 -17.76
N ARG A 66 15.19 -12.24 -17.19
CA ARG A 66 15.01 -11.83 -15.76
C ARG A 66 13.57 -11.50 -15.35
N CYS A 67 12.76 -10.99 -16.27
CA CYS A 67 11.36 -10.69 -16.00
C CYS A 67 10.49 -11.94 -15.81
N VAL A 68 10.90 -13.08 -16.38
CA VAL A 68 10.26 -14.39 -16.22
C VAL A 68 10.62 -14.94 -14.84
N GLU A 69 11.90 -14.98 -14.52
CA GLU A 69 12.42 -15.47 -13.23
C GLU A 69 11.88 -14.68 -12.03
N ALA A 70 11.76 -13.36 -12.16
CA ALA A 70 11.28 -12.50 -11.07
C ALA A 70 9.76 -12.49 -10.90
N CYS A 71 8.99 -13.17 -11.77
CA CYS A 71 7.54 -13.16 -11.67
C CYS A 71 7.06 -14.26 -10.70
N PRO A 72 6.53 -13.92 -9.51
CA PRO A 72 6.13 -14.91 -8.51
C PRO A 72 4.88 -15.72 -8.91
N VAL A 73 4.19 -15.28 -9.95
CA VAL A 73 2.95 -15.89 -10.46
C VAL A 73 3.11 -16.35 -11.92
N GLU A 74 4.33 -16.36 -12.44
CA GLU A 74 4.65 -16.87 -13.78
C GLU A 74 3.83 -16.23 -14.93
N ALA A 75 3.37 -15.00 -14.74
CA ALA A 75 2.53 -14.30 -15.71
C ALA A 75 3.28 -13.83 -16.99
N VAL A 76 4.58 -14.10 -17.12
CA VAL A 76 5.39 -13.68 -18.28
C VAL A 76 5.82 -14.89 -19.07
N ASP A 77 5.37 -14.97 -20.32
CA ASP A 77 5.73 -16.07 -21.21
C ASP A 77 7.23 -16.03 -21.58
N ALA A 78 7.94 -17.15 -21.41
CA ALA A 78 9.39 -17.22 -21.62
C ALA A 78 9.80 -17.01 -23.09
N THR A 79 8.91 -17.32 -24.03
CA THR A 79 9.22 -17.28 -25.47
C THR A 79 8.80 -15.97 -26.12
N THR A 80 7.69 -15.38 -25.72
CA THR A 80 7.11 -14.18 -26.33
C THR A 80 7.31 -12.95 -25.45
N LEU A 81 7.69 -13.12 -24.18
CA LEU A 81 7.81 -12.07 -23.16
C LEU A 81 6.53 -11.27 -22.92
N LYS A 82 5.40 -11.75 -23.44
CA LYS A 82 4.06 -11.18 -23.22
C LYS A 82 3.62 -11.47 -21.79
N THR A 83 3.02 -10.46 -21.17
CA THR A 83 2.40 -10.61 -19.84
C THR A 83 0.96 -11.05 -20.00
N ASP A 84 0.59 -12.16 -19.39
CA ASP A 84 -0.81 -12.55 -19.23
C ASP A 84 -1.50 -11.62 -18.22
N LYS A 85 -2.58 -10.98 -18.65
CA LYS A 85 -3.34 -10.03 -17.84
C LYS A 85 -4.22 -10.72 -16.79
N GLY A 86 -4.61 -11.97 -17.03
CA GLY A 86 -5.44 -12.73 -16.09
C GLY A 86 -4.65 -13.17 -14.86
N THR A 87 -3.38 -13.52 -15.06
CA THR A 87 -2.48 -14.01 -14.01
C THR A 87 -1.65 -12.91 -13.34
N CYS A 88 -1.40 -11.80 -14.03
CA CYS A 88 -0.57 -10.71 -13.50
C CYS A 88 -1.23 -9.97 -12.32
N ILE A 89 -0.60 -10.05 -11.15
CA ILE A 89 -1.03 -9.36 -9.93
C ILE A 89 -0.56 -7.90 -9.82
N ALA A 90 -0.02 -7.32 -10.90
CA ALA A 90 0.45 -5.93 -10.93
C ALA A 90 1.49 -5.56 -9.84
N CYS A 91 2.36 -6.49 -9.44
CA CYS A 91 3.39 -6.24 -8.41
C CYS A 91 4.59 -5.41 -8.92
N MET A 92 4.74 -5.27 -10.24
CA MET A 92 5.81 -4.53 -10.94
C MET A 92 7.25 -5.00 -10.70
N GLY A 93 7.46 -6.18 -10.10
CA GLY A 93 8.80 -6.75 -9.91
C GLY A 93 9.58 -6.91 -11.23
N CYS A 94 8.90 -7.35 -12.29
CA CYS A 94 9.48 -7.48 -13.62
C CYS A 94 9.96 -6.16 -14.25
N VAL A 95 9.39 -5.02 -13.86
CA VAL A 95 9.82 -3.68 -14.28
C VAL A 95 11.07 -3.28 -13.51
N ALA A 96 11.09 -3.52 -12.20
CA ALA A 96 12.21 -3.16 -11.32
C ALA A 96 13.50 -3.92 -11.65
N VAL A 97 13.42 -5.20 -12.01
CA VAL A 97 14.61 -6.02 -12.31
C VAL A 97 15.15 -5.86 -13.73
N CYS A 98 14.44 -5.15 -14.61
CA CYS A 98 14.82 -5.03 -16.02
C CYS A 98 16.06 -4.12 -16.17
N PRO A 99 17.23 -4.66 -16.56
CA PRO A 99 18.46 -3.87 -16.63
C PRO A 99 18.39 -2.77 -17.70
N ASP A 100 17.73 -3.06 -18.82
CA ASP A 100 17.59 -2.13 -19.95
C ASP A 100 16.39 -1.18 -19.78
N ARG A 101 15.66 -1.27 -18.66
CA ARG A 101 14.39 -0.55 -18.41
C ARG A 101 13.39 -0.68 -19.56
N ALA A 102 13.48 -1.77 -20.32
CA ALA A 102 12.66 -2.02 -21.49
C ALA A 102 11.23 -2.44 -21.14
N ARG A 103 10.91 -2.69 -19.86
CA ARG A 103 9.57 -3.12 -19.42
C ARG A 103 8.84 -1.99 -18.71
N THR A 104 7.67 -1.59 -19.21
CA THR A 104 6.92 -0.42 -18.72
C THR A 104 5.41 -0.63 -18.69
N VAL A 105 4.70 0.16 -17.89
CA VAL A 105 3.23 0.26 -17.89
C VAL A 105 2.82 1.52 -18.63
N ASN A 106 2.15 1.37 -19.77
CA ASN A 106 1.68 2.52 -20.57
C ASN A 106 0.42 3.11 -19.93
N GLY A 107 0.62 4.08 -19.05
CA GLY A 107 -0.42 4.82 -18.33
C GLY A 107 0.12 5.91 -17.40
N LEU A 108 1.44 5.97 -17.17
CA LEU A 108 2.09 7.00 -16.36
C LEU A 108 3.29 7.61 -17.12
N GLN A 109 3.02 8.39 -18.17
CA GLN A 109 4.00 9.35 -18.66
C GLN A 109 4.20 10.41 -17.56
N GLY A 110 5.28 10.29 -16.80
CA GLY A 110 5.77 11.35 -15.91
C GLY A 110 6.30 12.51 -16.73
N GLY A 111 5.41 13.44 -17.11
CA GLY A 111 5.80 14.77 -17.56
C GLY A 111 6.37 15.54 -16.38
N GLY A 112 7.64 15.95 -16.50
CA GLY A 112 8.24 16.89 -15.58
C GLY A 112 7.57 18.27 -15.71
N ALA A 113 7.19 18.85 -14.57
CA ALA A 113 7.04 20.28 -14.39
C ALA A 113 7.54 20.59 -12.97
N GLY A 114 8.64 21.34 -12.91
CA GLY A 114 9.23 21.75 -11.65
C GLY A 114 8.27 22.64 -10.87
N HIS A 115 8.27 22.48 -9.55
CA HIS A 115 7.71 23.46 -8.63
C HIS A 115 8.74 23.76 -7.54
N GLN A 116 8.99 25.06 -7.39
CA GLN A 116 9.94 25.65 -6.47
C GLN A 116 9.55 25.37 -5.02
N GLU A 117 10.58 25.16 -4.21
CA GLU A 117 10.50 24.99 -2.77
C GLU A 117 10.03 26.28 -2.10
N ALA A 118 8.80 26.30 -1.62
CA ALA A 118 8.36 27.25 -0.60
C ALA A 118 8.29 26.49 0.73
N GLY A 119 9.36 26.63 1.52
CA GLY A 119 9.45 26.10 2.87
C GLY A 119 8.20 26.47 3.68
N ARG A 120 7.47 25.45 4.13
CA ARG A 120 6.33 25.64 5.03
C ARG A 120 6.75 25.10 6.40
N GLY A 121 6.90 26.03 7.32
CA GLY A 121 7.34 25.81 8.70
C GLY A 121 6.40 24.92 9.52
N PRO A 122 6.63 24.86 10.85
CA PRO A 122 6.11 23.81 11.70
C PRO A 122 4.58 23.95 11.82
N GLN A 123 3.85 23.01 11.24
CA GLN A 123 2.40 22.97 11.36
C GLN A 123 2.10 22.28 12.70
N GLY A 124 1.79 23.10 13.70
CA GLY A 124 1.39 22.66 15.04
C GLY A 124 0.28 21.62 14.97
N GLY A 125 0.52 20.50 15.63
CA GLY A 125 -0.43 19.40 15.74
C GLY A 125 -1.73 19.86 16.39
N ARG A 126 -2.81 19.87 15.61
CA ARG A 126 -4.16 19.75 16.17
C ARG A 126 -4.36 18.28 16.51
N ALA A 127 -4.38 18.00 17.81
CA ALA A 127 -4.73 16.71 18.36
C ALA A 127 -6.07 16.23 17.78
N VAL A 128 -6.01 15.25 16.87
CA VAL A 128 -7.15 14.41 16.51
C VAL A 128 -7.27 13.29 17.54
N LEU A 129 -7.50 13.69 18.80
CA LEU A 129 -7.82 12.77 19.90
C LEU A 129 -9.35 12.65 20.06
N GLY A 130 -10.09 12.63 18.94
CA GLY A 130 -11.53 12.94 18.95
C GLY A 130 -12.46 12.01 18.18
N CYS A 131 -12.02 10.85 17.69
CA CYS A 131 -12.92 9.98 16.91
C CYS A 131 -13.01 8.52 17.38
N VAL A 132 -12.22 8.08 18.34
CA VAL A 132 -12.51 6.83 19.05
C VAL A 132 -13.23 7.24 20.33
N SER A 133 -14.54 7.35 20.25
CA SER A 133 -15.37 7.29 21.45
C SER A 133 -15.11 5.93 22.08
N LEU A 134 -14.21 5.87 23.06
CA LEU A 134 -14.12 4.77 24.00
C LEU A 134 -15.45 4.78 24.74
N ALA A 135 -16.43 4.07 24.20
CA ALA A 135 -17.68 3.81 24.90
C ALA A 135 -17.32 3.21 26.27
N PRO A 136 -18.01 3.60 27.36
CA PRO A 136 -17.75 3.03 28.67
C PRO A 136 -17.89 1.50 28.59
N CYS A 137 -16.88 0.78 29.12
CA CYS A 137 -16.89 -0.68 29.21
C CYS A 137 -18.24 -1.16 29.76
N THR A 138 -19.03 -1.81 28.92
CA THR A 138 -20.20 -2.55 29.37
C THR A 138 -19.70 -3.94 29.77
N PRO A 139 -19.71 -4.29 31.06
CA PRO A 139 -19.31 -5.62 31.49
C PRO A 139 -20.28 -6.65 30.90
N VAL A 140 -19.73 -7.73 30.34
CA VAL A 140 -20.51 -8.90 29.89
C VAL A 140 -21.06 -9.58 31.14
N MET A 141 -22.34 -9.33 31.46
CA MET A 141 -23.05 -10.13 32.45
C MET A 141 -23.25 -11.54 31.85
N GLN A 142 -22.63 -12.54 32.48
CA GLN A 142 -22.80 -13.96 32.17
C GLN A 142 -24.23 -14.44 32.46
#